data_AF-X0SZA4-F1
#
_entry.id   AF-X0SZA4-F1
#
_cell.length_a   1.000
_cell.length_b   1.000
_cell.length_c   1.000
_cell.angle_alpha   90.00
_cell.angle_beta   90.00
_cell.angle_gamma   90.00
#
_symmetry.space_group_name_H-M   'P 1'
#
loop_
_entity.id
_entity.type
_entity.pdbx_description
1 polymer ?
#
loop_
_entity_poly.entity_id
_entity_poly.type
_entity_poly.pdbx_seq_one_letter_code
_entity_poly.pdbx_strand_id
1 'polypeptide(L)'
;EVEHQRYIAAKLSRPEGDVYVSVFVSISMHKRNPVIQIDFVEIKPMETGLVTADTMMEDITRTGRVAIYGIYFDTDRADIKPDSEPTLEEIARLLRQNPDLSLYVVGHTDDVGALDYNMDLSQRRAEAVVETLVSRFGIDPDRLHPIGVGPSAPAASNETEEGRTRNRRVELVRRLGREISARW
;
A
#
# COMPACT_ATOMS: atom_id res chain seq x y z
N GLU A 1 -0.51 40.69 5.19
CA GLU A 1 -0.98 40.11 3.92
C GLU A 1 0.18 39.64 3.06
N VAL A 2 -0.07 38.68 2.16
CA VAL A 2 0.85 38.29 1.08
C VAL A 2 0.37 39.01 -0.18
N GLU A 3 1.17 39.92 -0.71
CA GLU A 3 0.72 40.86 -1.76
C GLU A 3 1.03 40.34 -3.17
N HIS A 4 2.00 39.42 -3.29
CA HIS A 4 2.45 38.89 -4.56
C HIS A 4 2.75 37.39 -4.47
N GLN A 5 1.83 36.58 -4.99
CA GLN A 5 2.04 35.17 -5.27
C GLN A 5 2.16 34.94 -6.79
N ARG A 6 3.09 34.08 -7.17
CA ARG A 6 3.22 33.56 -8.54
C ARG A 6 3.37 32.06 -8.47
N TYR A 7 2.65 31.37 -9.34
CA TYR A 7 2.69 29.91 -9.46
C TYR A 7 2.91 29.55 -10.92
N ILE A 8 3.86 28.65 -11.17
CA ILE A 8 4.09 28.03 -12.47
C ILE A 8 4.17 26.52 -12.26
N ALA A 9 3.47 25.76 -13.09
CA ALA A 9 3.67 24.33 -13.22
C ALA A 9 4.15 24.01 -14.64
N ALA A 10 5.12 23.10 -14.77
CA ALA A 10 5.67 22.68 -16.04
C ALA A 10 5.84 21.16 -16.06
N LYS A 11 5.72 20.56 -17.25
CA LYS A 11 5.98 19.15 -17.51
C LYS A 11 7.16 19.02 -18.47
N LEU A 12 8.10 18.14 -18.14
CA LEU A 12 9.19 17.71 -19.00
C LEU A 12 9.04 16.21 -19.26
N SER A 13 8.80 15.84 -20.51
CA SER A 13 8.78 14.44 -20.96
C SER A 13 10.18 14.00 -21.37
N ARG A 14 10.70 12.94 -20.75
CA ARG A 14 12.01 12.34 -21.04
C ARG A 14 11.85 10.84 -21.34
N PRO A 15 12.82 10.19 -22.02
CA PRO A 15 12.81 8.75 -22.25
C PRO A 15 12.66 7.93 -20.95
N GLU A 16 13.16 8.45 -19.83
CA GLU A 16 13.13 7.80 -18.51
C GLU A 16 11.81 8.02 -17.74
N GLY A 17 10.95 8.93 -18.21
CA GLY A 17 9.68 9.26 -17.56
C GLY A 17 9.33 10.76 -17.60
N ASP A 18 8.08 11.05 -17.24
CA ASP A 18 7.59 12.42 -17.12
C ASP A 18 7.99 13.03 -15.77
N VAL A 19 8.42 14.29 -15.80
CA VAL A 19 8.70 15.09 -14.59
C VAL A 19 7.89 16.36 -14.59
N TYR A 20 7.29 16.63 -13.44
CA TYR A 20 6.49 17.81 -13.17
C TYR A 20 7.27 18.69 -12.21
N VAL A 21 7.28 19.98 -12.48
CA VAL A 21 7.89 20.99 -11.62
C VAL A 21 6.84 22.01 -11.27
N SER A 22 6.66 22.32 -9.98
CA SER A 22 5.94 23.51 -9.55
C SER A 22 6.88 24.51 -8.91
N VAL A 23 6.76 25.78 -9.30
CA VAL A 23 7.46 26.91 -8.70
C VAL A 23 6.42 27.83 -8.09
N PHE A 24 6.48 28.00 -6.78
CA PHE A 24 5.67 28.94 -6.04
C PHE A 24 6.56 30.04 -5.46
N VAL A 25 6.25 31.29 -5.80
CA VAL A 25 6.95 32.47 -5.27
C VAL A 25 5.96 33.29 -4.45
N SER A 26 6.31 33.59 -3.21
CA SER A 26 5.51 34.41 -2.31
C SER A 26 6.35 35.50 -1.67
N ILE A 27 5.89 36.75 -1.77
CA ILE A 27 6.50 37.91 -1.12
C ILE A 27 5.56 38.38 0.00
N SER A 28 6.02 38.29 1.25
CA SER A 28 5.28 38.81 2.40
C SER A 28 5.64 40.27 2.65
N MET A 29 4.66 41.12 2.95
CA MET A 29 4.87 42.56 3.19
C MET A 29 5.92 42.87 4.30
N HIS A 30 6.17 41.92 5.21
CA HIS A 30 7.10 42.08 6.34
C HIS A 30 8.50 41.47 6.09
N LYS A 31 8.68 40.69 5.03
CA LYS A 31 9.97 40.06 4.69
C LYS A 31 10.38 40.57 3.31
N ARG A 32 11.46 41.36 3.26
CA ARG A 32 12.04 41.84 1.99
C ARG A 32 12.54 40.72 1.06
N ASN A 33 12.57 39.48 1.54
CA ASN A 33 13.05 38.34 0.76
C ASN A 33 11.88 37.48 0.26
N PRO A 34 11.80 37.20 -1.06
CA PRO A 34 10.83 36.26 -1.60
C PRO A 34 11.07 34.86 -1.03
N VAL A 35 9.99 34.15 -0.72
CA VAL A 35 10.03 32.71 -0.49
C VAL A 35 9.76 32.04 -1.82
N ILE A 36 10.69 31.20 -2.27
CA ILE A 36 10.54 30.38 -3.47
C ILE A 36 10.47 28.93 -2.99
N GLN A 37 9.36 28.27 -3.28
CA GLN A 37 9.21 26.82 -3.14
C GLN A 37 9.26 26.21 -4.54
N ILE A 38 10.10 25.19 -4.71
CA ILE A 38 10.20 24.42 -5.94
C ILE A 38 9.97 22.96 -5.58
N ASP A 39 8.91 22.37 -6.14
CA ASP A 39 8.63 20.95 -5.99
C ASP A 39 8.92 20.25 -7.31
N PHE A 40 9.66 19.14 -7.24
CA PHE A 40 9.93 18.25 -8.36
C PHE A 40 9.18 16.94 -8.11
N VAL A 41 8.34 16.54 -9.05
CA VAL A 41 7.60 15.28 -9.02
C VAL A 41 8.00 14.48 -10.24
N GLU A 42 8.80 13.43 -10.03
CA GLU A 42 9.18 12.49 -11.07
C GLU A 42 8.25 11.27 -11.00
N ILE A 43 7.57 10.97 -12.11
CA ILE A 43 6.78 9.74 -12.22
C ILE A 43 7.77 8.61 -12.49
N LYS A 44 8.10 7.87 -11.44
CA LYS A 44 8.80 6.59 -11.58
C LYS A 44 7.77 5.47 -11.76
N PRO A 45 8.05 4.45 -12.59
CA PRO A 45 7.29 3.20 -12.51
C PRO A 45 7.31 2.74 -11.06
N MET A 46 6.18 2.18 -10.60
CA MET A 46 6.09 1.66 -9.23
C MET A 46 7.26 0.71 -9.02
N GLU A 47 8.20 1.08 -8.15
CA GLU A 47 9.25 0.16 -7.76
C GLU A 47 8.55 -0.94 -6.96
N THR A 48 8.20 -2.03 -7.64
CA THR A 48 7.93 -3.34 -7.02
C THR A 48 9.22 -3.93 -6.44
N GLY A 49 10.13 -3.08 -5.95
CA GLY A 49 11.21 -3.49 -5.08
C GLY A 49 10.58 -4.16 -3.87
N LEU A 50 11.29 -5.14 -3.33
CA LEU A 50 10.87 -5.85 -2.13
C LEU A 50 10.56 -4.83 -1.03
N VAL A 51 9.29 -4.71 -0.66
CA VAL A 51 8.89 -3.92 0.51
C VAL A 51 9.54 -4.61 1.71
N THR A 52 10.39 -3.93 2.45
CA THR A 52 11.11 -4.50 3.58
C THR A 52 10.29 -4.41 4.85
N ALA A 53 10.62 -5.21 5.86
CA ALA A 53 9.98 -5.12 7.17
C ALA A 53 9.98 -3.68 7.74
N ASP A 54 11.09 -2.95 7.58
CA ASP A 54 11.22 -1.58 8.09
C ASP A 54 10.26 -0.62 7.37
N THR A 55 10.21 -0.66 6.03
CA THR A 55 9.32 0.23 5.27
C THR A 55 7.85 -0.12 5.47
N MET A 56 7.52 -1.42 5.63
CA MET A 56 6.16 -1.83 6.04
C MET A 56 5.78 -1.21 7.39
N MET A 57 6.67 -1.26 8.38
CA MET A 57 6.38 -0.74 9.71
C MET A 57 6.21 0.79 9.70
N GLU A 58 7.05 1.50 8.94
CA GLU A 58 6.92 2.95 8.74
C GLU A 58 5.55 3.32 8.17
N ASP A 59 5.12 2.64 7.10
CA ASP A 59 3.83 2.89 6.45
C ASP A 59 2.63 2.53 7.34
N ILE A 60 2.70 1.40 8.05
CA ILE A 60 1.69 0.99 9.01
C ILE A 60 1.59 2.00 10.15
N THR A 61 2.71 2.53 10.63
CA THR A 61 2.72 3.55 11.70
C THR A 61 2.13 4.86 11.21
N ARG A 62 2.49 5.28 9.99
CA ARG A 62 2.09 6.56 9.40
C ARG A 62 0.62 6.57 8.95
N THR A 63 0.13 5.47 8.40
CA THR A 63 -1.18 5.42 7.71
C THR A 63 -2.14 4.36 8.25
N GLY A 64 -1.68 3.51 9.17
CA GLY A 64 -2.44 2.37 9.68
C GLY A 64 -2.36 1.13 8.78
N ARG A 65 -1.73 1.20 7.61
CA ARG A 65 -1.71 0.11 6.63
C ARG A 65 -0.52 0.18 5.65
N VAL A 66 -0.28 -0.91 4.92
CA VAL A 66 0.67 -0.95 3.80
C VAL A 66 0.17 -1.92 2.72
N ALA A 67 0.28 -1.52 1.45
CA ALA A 67 -0.06 -2.35 0.30
C ALA A 67 1.12 -3.25 -0.09
N ILE A 68 0.83 -4.52 -0.36
CA ILE A 68 1.81 -5.55 -0.68
C ILE A 68 1.53 -6.08 -2.10
N TYR A 69 2.44 -5.77 -3.03
CA TYR A 69 2.33 -6.15 -4.45
C TYR A 69 3.18 -7.39 -4.82
N GLY A 70 3.98 -7.91 -3.89
CA GLY A 70 4.88 -9.04 -4.10
C GLY A 70 4.31 -10.40 -3.69
N ILE A 71 2.99 -10.53 -3.59
CA ILE A 71 2.30 -11.81 -3.35
C ILE A 71 1.51 -12.18 -4.60
N TYR A 72 1.91 -13.28 -5.23
CA TYR A 72 1.41 -13.68 -6.54
C TYR A 72 0.53 -14.92 -6.45
N PHE A 73 -0.53 -14.90 -7.24
CA PHE A 73 -1.48 -15.99 -7.41
C PHE A 73 -1.66 -16.27 -8.91
N ASP A 74 -1.95 -17.51 -9.27
CA ASP A 74 -2.45 -17.80 -10.60
C ASP A 74 -3.83 -17.17 -10.82
N THR A 75 -4.21 -17.01 -12.09
CA THR A 75 -5.56 -16.53 -12.45
C THR A 75 -6.60 -17.45 -11.83
N ASP A 76 -7.61 -16.86 -11.20
CA ASP A 76 -8.71 -17.58 -10.55
C ASP A 76 -8.33 -18.46 -9.34
N ARG A 77 -7.09 -18.33 -8.84
CA ARG A 77 -6.57 -19.18 -7.76
C ARG A 77 -6.17 -18.37 -6.53
N ALA A 78 -6.14 -19.08 -5.41
CA ALA A 78 -5.66 -18.60 -4.11
C ALA A 78 -4.34 -19.26 -3.67
N ASP A 79 -3.80 -20.18 -4.47
CA ASP A 79 -2.48 -20.77 -4.22
C ASP A 79 -1.37 -19.73 -4.42
N ILE A 80 -0.53 -19.55 -3.40
CA ILE A 80 0.57 -18.59 -3.43
C ILE A 80 1.73 -19.16 -4.25
N LYS A 81 2.22 -18.37 -5.21
CA LYS A 81 3.36 -18.77 -6.05
C LYS A 81 4.68 -18.65 -5.28
N PRO A 82 5.68 -19.50 -5.59
CA PRO A 82 7.02 -19.45 -4.98
C PRO A 82 7.71 -18.08 -5.10
N ASP A 83 7.45 -17.33 -6.17
CA ASP A 83 7.99 -15.98 -6.38
C ASP A 83 7.58 -14.97 -5.29
N SER A 84 6.60 -15.33 -4.44
CA SER A 84 6.14 -14.54 -3.31
C SER A 84 6.98 -14.72 -2.04
N GLU A 85 7.87 -15.71 -2.02
CA GLU A 85 8.65 -16.09 -0.83
C GLU A 85 9.42 -14.92 -0.21
N PRO A 86 10.17 -14.09 -0.97
CA PRO A 86 10.91 -12.98 -0.38
C PRO A 86 9.99 -11.99 0.35
N THR A 87 8.81 -11.73 -0.23
CA THR A 87 7.82 -10.84 0.38
C THR A 87 7.26 -11.43 1.67
N LEU A 88 6.95 -12.73 1.67
CA LEU A 88 6.46 -13.43 2.87
C LEU A 88 7.52 -13.45 3.98
N GLU A 89 8.80 -13.60 3.63
CA GLU A 89 9.92 -13.50 4.57
C GLU A 89 9.99 -12.12 5.24
N GLU A 90 9.80 -11.03 4.48
CA GLU A 90 9.76 -9.67 5.03
C GLU A 90 8.57 -9.46 5.96
N ILE A 91 7.38 -9.96 5.61
CA ILE A 91 6.20 -9.90 6.49
C ILE A 91 6.45 -10.68 7.78
N ALA A 92 7.03 -11.87 7.69
CA ALA A 92 7.40 -12.66 8.85
C ALA A 92 8.45 -11.94 9.72
N ARG A 93 9.43 -11.28 9.10
CA ARG A 93 10.45 -10.49 9.81
C ARG A 93 9.82 -9.31 10.54
N LEU A 94 8.94 -8.55 9.90
CA LEU A 94 8.16 -7.47 10.50
C LEU A 94 7.44 -7.96 11.77
N LEU A 95 6.72 -9.08 11.68
CA LEU A 95 5.95 -9.63 12.79
C LEU A 95 6.84 -10.16 13.93
N ARG A 96 8.03 -10.70 13.62
CA ARG A 96 9.00 -11.15 14.63
C ARG A 96 9.67 -9.97 15.35
N GLN A 97 9.99 -8.90 14.63
CA GLN A 97 10.57 -7.68 15.21
C GLN A 97 9.57 -6.90 16.08
N ASN A 98 8.28 -7.04 15.81
CA ASN A 98 7.21 -6.30 16.47
C ASN A 98 6.21 -7.27 17.11
N PRO A 99 6.49 -7.88 18.28
CA PRO A 99 5.66 -8.94 18.87
C PRO A 99 4.23 -8.50 19.20
N ASP A 100 4.02 -7.21 19.51
CA ASP A 100 2.70 -6.65 19.83
C ASP A 100 1.87 -6.28 18.59
N LEU A 101 2.47 -6.36 17.38
CA LEU A 101 1.78 -6.03 16.15
C LEU A 101 0.77 -7.13 15.80
N SER A 102 -0.51 -6.75 15.74
CA SER A 102 -1.57 -7.56 15.15
C SER A 102 -2.03 -6.93 13.84
N LEU A 103 -2.34 -7.75 12.84
CA LEU A 103 -2.68 -7.29 11.49
C LEU A 103 -3.99 -7.94 11.01
N TYR A 104 -4.79 -7.17 10.29
CA TYR A 104 -5.65 -7.72 9.26
C TYR A 104 -4.82 -7.96 8.00
N VAL A 105 -5.02 -9.12 7.37
CA VAL A 105 -4.51 -9.42 6.04
C VAL A 105 -5.68 -9.26 5.08
N VAL A 106 -5.68 -8.19 4.30
CA VAL A 106 -6.83 -7.80 3.47
C VAL A 106 -6.57 -8.16 2.02
N GLY A 107 -7.39 -9.05 1.45
CA GLY A 107 -7.34 -9.41 0.05
C GLY A 107 -8.21 -8.49 -0.80
N HIS A 108 -7.70 -8.12 -1.97
CA HIS A 108 -8.41 -7.29 -2.96
C HIS A 108 -8.42 -7.97 -4.34
N THR A 109 -9.42 -7.62 -5.16
CA THR A 109 -9.49 -7.96 -6.59
C THR A 109 -9.66 -6.71 -7.44
N ASP A 110 -9.50 -6.86 -8.75
CA ASP A 110 -10.12 -5.92 -9.70
C ASP A 110 -11.63 -6.20 -9.82
N ASP A 111 -12.32 -5.45 -10.68
CA ASP A 111 -13.77 -5.56 -10.91
C ASP A 111 -14.16 -6.56 -12.00
N VAL A 112 -13.23 -7.37 -12.50
CA VAL A 112 -13.54 -8.36 -13.54
C VAL A 112 -14.20 -9.57 -12.88
N GLY A 113 -15.39 -9.93 -13.35
CA GLY A 113 -16.16 -11.07 -12.84
C GLY A 113 -17.27 -10.67 -11.88
N ALA A 114 -17.95 -11.68 -11.33
CA ALA A 114 -19.09 -11.45 -10.43
C ALA A 114 -18.62 -10.95 -9.05
N LEU A 115 -19.41 -10.07 -8.42
CA LEU A 115 -19.07 -9.49 -7.12
C LEU A 115 -18.88 -10.57 -6.04
N ASP A 116 -19.85 -11.47 -5.88
CA ASP A 116 -19.79 -12.54 -4.86
C ASP A 116 -18.58 -13.45 -5.06
N TYR A 117 -18.24 -13.72 -6.33
CA TYR A 117 -17.07 -14.49 -6.69
C TYR A 117 -15.78 -13.79 -6.26
N ASN A 118 -15.66 -12.48 -6.54
CA ASN A 118 -14.49 -11.70 -6.16
C ASN A 118 -14.38 -11.51 -4.64
N MET A 119 -15.51 -11.41 -3.93
CA MET A 119 -15.53 -11.41 -2.47
C MET A 119 -14.93 -12.71 -1.91
N ASP A 120 -15.42 -13.85 -2.37
CA ASP A 120 -14.89 -15.17 -1.98
C ASP A 120 -13.41 -15.35 -2.36
N LEU A 121 -13.03 -15.00 -3.58
CA LEU A 121 -11.64 -15.11 -4.05
C LEU A 121 -10.68 -14.28 -3.21
N SER A 122 -11.07 -13.04 -2.90
CA SER A 122 -10.26 -12.15 -2.07
C SER A 122 -10.09 -12.69 -0.64
N GLN A 123 -11.13 -13.30 -0.08
CA GLN A 123 -11.11 -13.92 1.25
C GLN A 123 -10.16 -15.12 1.26
N ARG A 124 -10.30 -16.05 0.31
CA ARG A 124 -9.43 -17.22 0.18
C ARG A 124 -7.96 -16.84 0.01
N ARG A 125 -7.67 -15.78 -0.74
CA ARG A 125 -6.29 -15.26 -0.90
C ARG A 125 -5.73 -14.73 0.41
N ALA A 126 -6.53 -13.97 1.17
CA ALA A 126 -6.12 -13.50 2.49
C ALA A 126 -5.86 -14.68 3.45
N GLU A 127 -6.72 -15.68 3.45
CA GLU A 127 -6.58 -16.92 4.23
C GLU A 127 -5.29 -17.67 3.87
N ALA A 128 -5.01 -17.84 2.58
CA ALA A 128 -3.80 -18.51 2.11
C ALA A 128 -2.51 -17.80 2.59
N VAL A 129 -2.51 -16.46 2.63
CA VAL A 129 -1.38 -15.68 3.15
C VAL A 129 -1.22 -15.90 4.65
N VAL A 130 -2.31 -15.85 5.42
CA VAL A 130 -2.29 -16.12 6.86
C VAL A 130 -1.81 -17.55 7.14
N GLU A 131 -2.38 -18.54 6.47
CA GLU A 131 -2.01 -19.95 6.63
C GLU A 131 -0.52 -20.16 6.33
N THR A 132 0.00 -19.52 5.28
CA THR A 132 1.41 -19.58 4.92
C THR A 132 2.30 -18.96 6.01
N LEU A 133 1.95 -17.79 6.53
CA LEU A 133 2.69 -17.13 7.61
C LEU A 133 2.68 -17.95 8.91
N VAL A 134 1.57 -18.59 9.24
CA VAL A 134 1.46 -19.44 10.44
C VAL A 134 2.24 -20.75 10.25
N SER A 135 1.92 -21.51 9.20
CA SER A 135 2.44 -22.87 9.02
C SER A 135 3.92 -22.91 8.65
N ARG A 136 4.39 -21.99 7.80
CA ARG A 136 5.76 -22.00 7.28
C ARG A 136 6.70 -21.06 8.04
N PHE A 137 6.18 -19.95 8.57
CA PHE A 137 7.00 -18.94 9.26
C PHE A 137 6.80 -18.93 10.78
N GLY A 138 5.85 -19.71 11.32
CA GLY A 138 5.63 -19.86 12.75
C GLY A 138 5.06 -18.61 13.42
N ILE A 139 4.33 -17.78 12.68
CA ILE A 139 3.64 -16.62 13.26
C ILE A 139 2.42 -17.11 14.05
N ASP A 140 2.20 -16.51 15.22
CA ASP A 140 1.02 -16.80 16.05
C ASP A 140 -0.28 -16.45 15.28
N PRO A 141 -1.19 -17.41 15.09
CA PRO A 141 -2.45 -17.18 14.37
C PRO A 141 -3.31 -16.07 15.00
N ASP A 142 -3.25 -15.86 16.31
CA ASP A 142 -4.08 -14.84 16.97
C ASP A 142 -3.68 -13.42 16.53
N ARG A 143 -2.47 -13.23 16.00
CA ARG A 143 -1.96 -11.94 15.52
C ARG A 143 -2.43 -11.58 14.12
N LEU A 144 -3.01 -12.53 13.38
CA LEU A 144 -3.40 -12.34 11.99
C LEU A 144 -4.89 -12.60 11.81
N HIS A 145 -5.57 -11.75 11.03
CA HIS A 145 -6.98 -11.98 10.70
C HIS A 145 -7.23 -11.73 9.20
N PRO A 146 -7.61 -12.76 8.41
CA PRO A 146 -7.84 -12.60 6.99
C PRO A 146 -9.21 -11.95 6.72
N ILE A 147 -9.24 -10.97 5.80
CA ILE A 147 -10.47 -10.31 5.34
C ILE A 147 -10.43 -10.15 3.82
N GLY A 148 -11.45 -10.61 3.11
CA GLY A 148 -11.68 -10.35 1.70
C GLY A 148 -12.62 -9.17 1.49
N VAL A 149 -12.24 -8.21 0.65
CA VAL A 149 -13.11 -7.08 0.27
C VAL A 149 -13.44 -7.02 -1.22
N GLY A 150 -13.01 -8.01 -2.00
CA GLY A 150 -13.22 -8.07 -3.44
C GLY A 150 -12.82 -6.76 -4.14
N PRO A 151 -13.68 -6.22 -5.04
CA PRO A 151 -13.42 -4.97 -5.75
C PRO A 151 -13.87 -3.72 -5.00
N SER A 152 -14.41 -3.84 -3.78
CA SER A 152 -15.11 -2.74 -3.10
C SER A 152 -14.22 -1.60 -2.60
N ALA A 153 -12.91 -1.81 -2.59
CA ALA A 153 -11.91 -0.83 -2.14
C ALA A 153 -10.74 -0.69 -3.15
N PRO A 154 -11.01 -0.12 -4.35
CA PRO A 154 -10.00 0.04 -5.38
C PRO A 154 -8.93 1.06 -4.96
N ALA A 155 -7.66 0.73 -5.22
CA ALA A 155 -6.53 1.66 -5.07
C ALA A 155 -6.31 2.50 -6.35
N ALA A 156 -6.85 2.07 -7.48
CA ALA A 156 -6.77 2.74 -8.77
C ALA A 156 -8.02 2.49 -9.62
N SER A 157 -8.20 3.25 -10.70
CA SER A 157 -9.28 3.01 -11.67
C SER A 157 -9.21 1.58 -12.24
N ASN A 158 -10.35 0.90 -12.38
CA ASN A 158 -10.40 -0.40 -13.09
C ASN A 158 -10.50 -0.26 -14.62
N GLU A 159 -10.59 0.97 -15.14
CA GLU A 159 -10.71 1.22 -16.58
C GLU A 159 -9.43 0.89 -17.36
N THR A 160 -8.28 0.74 -16.68
CA THR A 160 -7.00 0.41 -17.31
C THR A 160 -6.37 -0.84 -16.68
N GLU A 161 -5.56 -1.56 -17.46
CA GLU A 161 -4.88 -2.76 -16.97
C GLU A 161 -3.90 -2.45 -15.84
N GLU A 162 -3.22 -1.30 -15.89
CA GLU A 162 -2.32 -0.86 -14.83
C GLU A 162 -3.07 -0.60 -13.52
N GLY A 163 -4.29 -0.06 -13.62
CA GLY A 163 -5.15 0.16 -12.47
C GLY A 163 -5.71 -1.15 -11.90
N ARG A 164 -6.17 -2.07 -12.75
CA ARG A 164 -6.60 -3.42 -12.33
C ARG A 164 -5.47 -4.19 -11.65
N THR A 165 -4.26 -4.12 -12.19
CA THR A 165 -3.07 -4.73 -11.59
C THR A 165 -2.82 -4.20 -10.17
N ARG A 166 -3.00 -2.89 -9.93
CA ARG A 166 -2.89 -2.31 -8.58
C ARG A 166 -4.04 -2.72 -7.65
N ASN A 167 -5.20 -3.05 -8.20
CA ASN A 167 -6.34 -3.50 -7.39
C ASN A 167 -6.20 -4.98 -6.97
N ARG A 168 -5.51 -5.81 -7.77
CA ARG A 168 -5.12 -7.17 -7.41
C ARG A 168 -3.94 -7.18 -6.42
N ARG A 169 -4.23 -6.91 -5.14
CA ARG A 169 -3.20 -6.78 -4.09
C ARG A 169 -3.64 -7.42 -2.77
N VAL A 170 -2.67 -7.53 -1.86
CA VAL A 170 -2.92 -7.75 -0.43
C VAL A 170 -2.54 -6.49 0.33
N GLU A 171 -3.26 -6.16 1.40
CA GLU A 171 -2.94 -5.03 2.28
C GLU A 171 -2.79 -5.55 3.72
N LEU A 172 -1.77 -5.07 4.42
CA LEU A 172 -1.62 -5.31 5.86
C LEU A 172 -2.15 -4.09 6.60
N VAL A 173 -3.15 -4.29 7.44
CA VAL A 173 -3.80 -3.20 8.19
C VAL A 173 -3.62 -3.45 9.68
N ARG A 174 -3.19 -2.44 10.44
CA ARG A 174 -3.03 -2.56 11.89
C ARG A 174 -4.35 -2.91 12.56
N ARG A 175 -4.36 -4.01 13.30
CA ARG A 175 -5.45 -4.40 14.18
C ARG A 175 -5.12 -3.98 15.60
N LEU A 176 -5.92 -3.09 16.17
CA LEU A 176 -5.80 -2.73 17.57
C LEU A 176 -6.36 -3.89 18.42
N GLY A 177 -5.55 -4.40 19.35
CA GLY A 177 -5.96 -5.45 20.29
C GLY A 177 -7.12 -5.01 21.19
N ARG A 178 -7.82 -5.98 21.77
CA ARG A 178 -9.02 -5.79 22.62
C ARG A 178 -8.82 -4.89 23.85
N GLU A 179 -7.60 -4.51 24.21
CA GLU A 179 -7.31 -3.72 25.42
C GLU A 179 -7.47 -2.20 25.29
N ILE A 180 -7.71 -1.65 24.09
CA ILE A 180 -7.95 -0.19 23.95
C ILE A 180 -9.44 0.18 24.19
N SER A 181 -10.33 -0.80 24.39
CA SER A 181 -11.77 -0.57 24.55
C SER A 181 -12.23 0.00 25.90
N ALA A 182 -11.34 0.28 26.86
CA ALA A 182 -11.73 0.66 28.22
C ALA A 182 -11.32 2.08 28.65
N ARG A 183 -11.29 3.05 27.72
CA ARG A 183 -11.16 4.47 28.06
C ARG A 183 -12.00 5.36 27.14
N TRP A 184 -13.31 5.25 27.22
CA TRP A 184 -14.26 6.35 26.97
C TRP A 184 -15.46 6.18 27.88
#